data_AF-A0A838J9P3-F1
#
_entry.id   AF-A0A838J9P3-F1
#
_cell.length_a   1.000
_cell.length_b   1.000
_cell.length_c   1.000
_cell.angle_alpha   90.00
_cell.angle_beta   90.00
_cell.angle_gamma   90.00
#
_symmetry.space_group_name_H-M   'P 1'
#
loop_
_entity.id
_entity.type
_entity.pdbx_description
1 polymer ?
#
loop_
_entity_poly.entity_id
_entity_poly.type
_entity_poly.pdbx_seq_one_letter_code
_entity_poly.pdbx_strand_id
1 'polypeptide(L)'
;MQAAGIAQSWRSNRANAYQQYQDDLKRYQKQQADGTKVPNTKEPQWHEWNVPNLREPCIQANINVAKLEPSQDSTYDYWLTISTLEKMRPIQVPVKLAAYHKDALTDPKTKQAKKLNSSVQLNKREGVWWLTISYDDRAHSSTGCVE
;
A
#
# COMPACT_ATOMS: atom_id res chain seq x y z
N MET A 1 -3.24 -3.75 1.36
CA MET A 1 -4.69 -3.96 1.08
C MET A 1 -5.40 -2.72 0.47
N GLN A 2 -4.69 -1.65 0.08
CA GLN A 2 -5.34 -0.44 -0.45
C GLN A 2 -5.52 -0.44 -1.99
N ALA A 3 -4.56 -0.95 -2.75
CA ALA A 3 -4.63 -0.96 -4.21
C ALA A 3 -5.79 -1.82 -4.78
N ALA A 4 -6.06 -2.98 -4.18
CA ALA A 4 -7.15 -3.87 -4.61
C ALA A 4 -8.54 -3.24 -4.39
N GLY A 5 -8.74 -2.57 -3.25
CA GLY A 5 -9.99 -1.86 -2.94
C GLY A 5 -10.24 -0.67 -3.88
N ILE A 6 -9.20 0.10 -4.20
CA ILE A 6 -9.27 1.21 -5.16
C ILE A 6 -9.61 0.67 -6.56
N ALA A 7 -8.97 -0.40 -7.00
CA ALA A 7 -9.22 -0.99 -8.31
C ALA A 7 -10.63 -1.60 -8.42
N GLN A 8 -11.14 -2.23 -7.35
CA GLN A 8 -12.49 -2.78 -7.32
C GLN A 8 -13.55 -1.67 -7.30
N SER A 9 -13.36 -0.66 -6.45
CA SER A 9 -14.24 0.52 -6.40
C SER A 9 -14.30 1.24 -7.74
N TRP A 10 -13.16 1.45 -8.40
CA TRP A 10 -13.12 2.07 -9.73
C TRP A 10 -13.93 1.27 -10.76
N ARG A 11 -13.77 -0.06 -10.81
CA ARG A 11 -14.51 -0.93 -11.75
C ARG A 11 -16.01 -0.85 -11.50
N SER A 12 -16.44 -0.97 -10.24
CA SER A 12 -17.86 -0.90 -9.87
C SER A 12 -18.47 0.48 -10.16
N ASN A 13 -17.76 1.56 -9.83
CA ASN A 13 -18.25 2.92 -10.07
C ASN A 13 -18.37 3.22 -11.56
N ARG A 14 -17.37 2.82 -12.37
CA ARG A 14 -17.43 2.96 -13.83
C ARG A 14 -18.61 2.18 -14.43
N ALA A 15 -18.84 0.95 -13.98
CA ALA A 15 -19.95 0.12 -14.46
C ALA A 15 -21.30 0.76 -14.12
N ASN A 16 -21.48 1.24 -12.90
CA ASN A 16 -22.71 1.91 -12.47
C ASN A 16 -22.94 3.21 -13.24
N ALA A 17 -21.90 4.03 -13.44
CA ALA A 17 -21.99 5.26 -14.22
C ALA A 17 -22.36 4.99 -15.68
N TYR A 18 -21.81 3.92 -16.27
CA TYR A 18 -22.14 3.51 -17.63
C TYR A 18 -23.59 3.04 -17.75
N GLN A 19 -24.07 2.26 -16.78
CA GLN A 19 -25.47 1.82 -16.74
C GLN A 19 -26.42 3.01 -16.62
N GLN A 20 -26.11 3.96 -15.75
CA GLN A 20 -26.91 5.17 -15.57
C GLN A 20 -26.95 6.02 -16.85
N TYR A 21 -25.81 6.17 -17.54
CA TYR A 21 -25.76 6.82 -18.85
C TYR A 21 -26.67 6.14 -19.88
N GLN A 22 -26.67 4.80 -19.95
CA GLN A 22 -27.54 4.06 -20.87
C GLN A 22 -29.02 4.28 -20.54
N ASP A 23 -29.38 4.29 -19.26
CA ASP A 23 -30.76 4.51 -18.82
C ASP A 23 -31.23 5.95 -19.13
N ASP A 24 -30.36 6.94 -18.92
CA ASP A 24 -30.63 8.34 -19.26
C ASP A 24 -30.76 8.55 -20.77
N LEU A 25 -29.90 7.89 -21.57
CA LEU A 25 -29.98 7.94 -23.03
C LEU A 25 -31.29 7.34 -23.54
N LYS A 26 -31.71 6.19 -22.99
CA LYS A 26 -33.01 5.57 -23.33
C LYS A 26 -34.18 6.48 -22.98
N ARG A 27 -34.15 7.13 -21.80
CA ARG A 27 -35.19 8.10 -21.40
C ARG A 27 -35.26 9.28 -22.34
N TYR A 28 -34.11 9.84 -22.71
CA TYR A 28 -34.01 10.95 -23.65
C TYR A 28 -34.59 10.57 -25.02
N GLN A 29 -34.20 9.41 -25.56
CA GLN A 29 -34.72 8.90 -26.84
C GLN A 29 -36.22 8.66 -26.79
N LYS A 30 -36.75 8.10 -25.70
CA LYS A 30 -38.19 7.90 -25.52
C LYS A 30 -38.96 9.22 -25.48
N GLN A 31 -38.49 10.22 -24.72
CA GLN A 31 -39.11 11.54 -24.66
C GLN A 31 -39.09 12.27 -26.02
N GLN A 32 -38.02 12.06 -26.80
CA GLN A 32 -37.93 12.59 -28.15
C GLN A 32 -38.95 11.94 -29.10
N ALA A 33 -39.12 10.61 -29.01
CA ALA A 33 -40.10 9.88 -29.82
C ALA A 33 -41.55 10.21 -29.43
N ASP A 34 -41.84 10.33 -28.13
CA ASP A 34 -43.17 10.62 -27.60
C ASP A 34 -43.55 12.12 -27.73
N GLY A 35 -42.66 12.97 -28.23
CA GLY A 35 -42.89 14.42 -28.34
C GLY A 35 -43.00 15.16 -27.00
N THR A 36 -42.68 14.49 -25.89
CA THR A 36 -42.74 15.02 -24.52
C THR A 36 -41.42 15.62 -24.04
N LYS A 37 -40.45 15.78 -24.96
CA LYS A 37 -39.13 16.34 -24.66
C LYS A 37 -39.26 17.78 -24.16
N VAL A 38 -38.69 18.04 -22.98
CA VAL A 38 -38.58 19.39 -22.45
C VAL A 38 -37.70 20.24 -23.39
N PRO A 39 -38.12 21.48 -23.74
CA PRO A 39 -37.32 22.36 -24.59
C PRO A 39 -35.93 22.57 -24.00
N ASN A 40 -34.91 22.58 -24.86
CA ASN A 40 -33.51 22.81 -24.50
C ASN A 40 -32.83 21.70 -23.67
N THR A 41 -33.45 20.52 -23.51
CA THR A 41 -32.77 19.35 -22.91
C THR A 41 -31.68 18.83 -23.86
N LYS A 42 -30.44 18.79 -23.36
CA LYS A 42 -29.27 18.25 -24.06
C LYS A 42 -29.27 16.72 -23.97
N GLU A 43 -28.80 16.07 -25.03
CA GLU A 43 -28.56 14.63 -25.03
C GLU A 43 -27.50 14.27 -23.98
N PRO A 44 -27.71 13.20 -23.18
CA PRO A 44 -26.69 12.72 -22.25
C PRO A 44 -25.38 12.43 -23.00
N GLN A 45 -24.26 12.86 -22.43
CA GLN A 45 -22.93 12.64 -23.01
C GLN A 45 -22.12 11.70 -22.11
N TRP A 46 -21.62 10.59 -22.67
CA TRP A 46 -20.71 9.71 -21.96
C TRP A 46 -19.33 10.37 -21.82
N HIS A 47 -18.79 10.35 -20.61
CA HIS A 47 -17.42 10.76 -20.34
C HIS A 47 -16.67 9.58 -19.76
N GLU A 48 -15.60 9.17 -20.43
CA GLU A 48 -14.77 8.08 -19.96
C GLU A 48 -14.14 8.44 -18.62
N TRP A 49 -14.22 7.53 -17.66
CA TRP A 49 -13.67 7.77 -16.32
C TRP A 49 -12.15 7.70 -16.34
N ASN A 50 -11.51 8.63 -15.61
CA ASN A 50 -10.06 8.60 -15.41
C ASN A 50 -9.64 7.26 -14.80
N VAL A 51 -8.79 6.53 -15.52
CA VAL A 51 -8.22 5.27 -15.06
C VAL A 51 -7.13 5.58 -14.03
N PRO A 52 -7.18 4.99 -12.82
CA PRO A 52 -6.12 5.18 -11.84
C PRO A 52 -4.83 4.56 -12.36
N ASN A 53 -3.79 5.38 -12.50
CA ASN A 53 -2.46 4.92 -12.87
C ASN A 53 -1.68 4.52 -11.63
N LEU A 54 -1.09 3.31 -11.65
CA LEU A 54 -0.14 2.89 -10.64
C LEU A 54 1.14 3.72 -10.80
N ARG A 55 1.38 4.65 -9.88
CA ARG A 55 2.58 5.51 -9.92
C ARG A 55 3.82 4.80 -9.41
N GLU A 56 3.72 4.14 -8.26
CA GLU A 56 4.85 3.53 -7.57
C GLU A 56 4.48 2.19 -6.94
N PRO A 57 5.34 1.15 -7.06
CA PRO A 57 5.15 -0.07 -6.32
C PRO A 57 5.52 0.15 -4.84
N CYS A 58 4.54 -0.05 -3.96
CA CYS A 58 4.68 0.00 -2.52
C CYS A 58 4.16 -1.31 -1.90
N ILE A 59 5.01 -1.96 -1.11
CA ILE A 59 4.65 -3.13 -0.31
C ILE A 59 4.67 -2.69 1.16
N GLN A 60 3.48 -2.46 1.70
CA GLN A 60 3.30 -2.30 3.14
C GLN A 60 2.75 -3.62 3.70
N ALA A 61 3.53 -4.25 4.56
CA ALA A 61 3.25 -5.60 5.03
C ALA A 61 3.36 -5.68 6.57
N ASN A 62 2.48 -6.47 7.16
CA ASN A 62 2.62 -6.89 8.55
C ASN A 62 3.36 -8.23 8.61
N ILE A 63 3.63 -8.73 9.82
CA ILE A 63 4.38 -9.96 10.06
C ILE A 63 3.81 -11.22 9.39
N ASN A 64 2.52 -11.25 9.09
CA ASN A 64 1.90 -12.38 8.42
C ASN A 64 2.27 -12.41 6.92
N VAL A 65 2.66 -11.27 6.37
CA VAL A 65 2.96 -11.07 4.95
C VAL A 65 4.45 -10.88 4.71
N ALA A 66 5.17 -10.23 5.62
CA ALA A 66 6.61 -10.02 5.52
C ALA A 66 7.29 -10.19 6.87
N LYS A 67 8.37 -10.96 6.89
CA LYS A 67 9.15 -11.26 8.10
C LYS A 67 10.61 -10.90 7.84
N LEU A 68 11.20 -10.13 8.74
CA LEU A 68 12.63 -9.81 8.72
C LEU A 68 13.35 -10.73 9.71
N GLU A 69 14.31 -11.51 9.20
CA GLU A 69 15.02 -12.55 9.96
C GLU A 69 16.52 -12.29 9.91
N PRO A 70 17.28 -12.47 11.00
CA PRO A 70 18.73 -12.35 10.97
C PRO A 70 19.34 -13.32 9.97
N SER A 71 20.29 -12.86 9.17
CA SER A 71 21.08 -13.75 8.31
C SER A 71 22.03 -14.59 9.16
N GLN A 72 22.14 -15.88 8.85
CA GLN A 72 23.13 -16.76 9.46
C GLN A 72 24.49 -16.67 8.74
N ASP A 73 24.49 -16.25 7.47
CA ASP A 73 25.69 -16.10 6.64
C ASP A 73 26.20 -14.65 6.63
N SER A 74 27.51 -14.48 6.75
CA SER A 74 28.21 -13.21 7.04
C SER A 74 28.11 -12.11 5.98
N THR A 75 27.46 -12.37 4.84
CA THR A 75 27.40 -11.42 3.71
C THR A 75 26.29 -10.36 3.88
N TYR A 76 25.19 -10.73 4.54
CA TYR A 76 24.01 -9.90 4.74
C TYR A 76 23.65 -9.82 6.23
N ASP A 77 22.91 -8.79 6.62
CA ASP A 77 22.49 -8.63 8.01
C ASP A 77 21.15 -9.31 8.25
N TYR A 78 20.23 -9.22 7.29
CA TYR A 78 18.89 -9.80 7.40
C TYR A 78 18.40 -10.38 6.08
N TRP A 79 17.44 -11.31 6.17
CA TRP A 79 16.57 -11.75 5.10
C TRP A 79 15.17 -11.20 5.32
N LEU A 80 14.64 -10.49 4.32
CA LEU A 80 13.23 -10.11 4.27
C LEU A 80 12.46 -11.15 3.46
N THR A 81 11.72 -12.00 4.16
CA THR A 81 10.86 -13.03 3.57
C THR A 81 9.48 -12.45 3.33
N ILE A 82 9.05 -12.36 2.07
CA ILE A 82 7.76 -11.81 1.64
C ILE A 82 6.88 -12.96 1.12
N SER A 83 5.75 -13.20 1.78
CA SER A 83 4.74 -14.15 1.33
C SER A 83 4.13 -13.68 0.01
N THR A 84 4.03 -14.59 -0.96
CA THR A 84 3.35 -14.35 -2.24
C THR A 84 1.95 -14.98 -2.24
N LEU A 85 1.17 -14.72 -3.28
CA LEU A 85 -0.11 -15.40 -3.50
C LEU A 85 0.09 -16.89 -3.86
N GLU A 86 1.28 -17.28 -4.30
CA GLU A 86 1.63 -18.67 -4.53
C GLU A 86 2.04 -19.33 -3.22
N LYS A 87 1.20 -20.28 -2.77
CA LYS A 87 1.44 -20.99 -1.51
C LYS A 87 2.83 -21.65 -1.52
N MET A 88 3.56 -21.47 -0.42
CA MET A 88 4.92 -22.00 -0.19
C MET A 88 6.01 -21.46 -1.14
N ARG A 89 5.77 -20.35 -1.84
CA ARG A 89 6.78 -19.68 -2.68
C ARG A 89 7.00 -18.24 -2.22
N PRO A 90 7.56 -18.02 -1.01
CA PRO A 90 7.92 -16.68 -0.58
C PRO A 90 9.10 -16.15 -1.39
N ILE A 91 9.18 -14.82 -1.52
CA ILE A 91 10.34 -14.13 -2.06
C ILE A 91 11.27 -13.77 -0.90
N GLN A 92 12.55 -14.06 -1.04
CA GLN A 92 13.57 -13.68 -0.06
C GLN A 92 14.43 -12.55 -0.61
N VAL A 93 14.45 -11.43 0.10
CA VAL A 93 15.25 -10.24 -0.27
C VAL A 93 16.39 -10.08 0.73
N PRO A 94 17.66 -10.10 0.29
CA PRO A 94 18.78 -9.87 1.18
C PRO A 94 18.84 -8.39 1.57
N VAL A 95 19.05 -8.13 2.87
CA VAL A 95 19.15 -6.77 3.43
C VAL A 95 20.52 -6.60 4.06
N LYS A 96 21.23 -5.58 3.59
CA LYS A 96 22.50 -5.14 4.14
C LYS A 96 22.35 -3.74 4.71
N LEU A 97 22.62 -3.59 6.00
CA LEU A 97 22.56 -2.32 6.69
C LEU A 97 23.90 -1.60 6.59
N ALA A 98 23.84 -0.29 6.37
CA ALA A 98 24.99 0.58 6.55
C ALA A 98 25.39 0.65 8.04
N ALA A 99 26.64 0.98 8.33
CA ALA A 99 27.18 0.99 9.71
C ALA A 99 26.30 1.80 10.68
N TYR A 100 25.91 3.02 10.29
CA TYR A 100 25.07 3.88 11.13
C TYR A 100 23.70 3.27 11.47
N HIS A 101 23.13 2.46 10.58
CA HIS A 101 21.87 1.75 10.85
C HIS A 101 22.07 0.61 11.84
N LYS A 102 23.19 -0.11 11.75
CA LYS A 102 23.54 -1.16 12.73
C LYS A 102 23.73 -0.56 14.12
N ASP A 103 24.42 0.57 14.19
CA ASP A 103 24.62 1.29 15.45
C ASP A 103 23.29 1.79 16.04
N ALA A 104 22.42 2.37 15.22
CA ALA A 104 21.09 2.83 15.65
C ALA A 104 20.19 1.69 16.14
N LEU A 105 20.35 0.49 15.56
CA LEU A 105 19.65 -0.72 15.96
C LEU A 105 20.35 -1.48 17.08
N THR A 106 21.49 -1.00 17.60
CA THR A 106 22.17 -1.62 18.73
C THR A 106 21.84 -0.86 20.01
N ASP A 107 21.41 -1.58 21.03
CA ASP A 107 21.22 -1.01 22.36
C ASP A 107 22.59 -0.60 22.93
N PRO A 108 22.80 0.69 23.27
CA PRO A 108 24.09 1.18 23.73
C PRO A 108 24.55 0.54 25.06
N LYS A 109 23.60 0.06 25.89
CA LYS A 109 23.87 -0.54 27.20
C LYS A 109 24.17 -2.03 27.13
N THR A 110 23.36 -2.77 26.38
CA THR A 110 23.49 -4.24 26.29
C THR A 110 24.36 -4.68 25.12
N LYS A 111 24.67 -3.78 24.18
CA LYS A 111 25.35 -4.05 22.90
C LYS A 111 24.62 -5.11 22.05
N GLN A 112 23.36 -5.39 22.35
CA GLN A 112 22.52 -6.31 21.58
C GLN A 112 21.66 -5.54 20.58
N ALA A 113 21.27 -6.20 19.49
CA ALA A 113 20.33 -5.61 18.54
C ALA A 113 18.96 -5.38 19.21
N LYS A 114 18.39 -4.19 19.05
CA LYS A 114 17.03 -3.84 19.48
C LYS A 114 16.04 -4.79 18.83
N LYS A 115 15.01 -5.18 19.58
CA LYS A 115 13.94 -6.03 19.06
C LYS A 115 13.12 -5.24 18.05
N LEU A 116 13.21 -5.66 16.80
CA LEU A 116 12.44 -5.07 15.71
C LEU A 116 10.96 -5.45 15.85
N ASN A 117 10.11 -4.50 15.51
CA ASN A 117 8.67 -4.71 15.44
C ASN A 117 8.30 -5.50 14.20
N SER A 118 7.08 -6.01 14.23
CA SER A 118 6.55 -6.96 13.27
C SER A 118 6.06 -6.29 11.97
N SER A 119 6.04 -4.96 11.91
CA SER A 119 5.61 -4.17 10.76
C SER A 119 6.81 -3.68 9.96
N VAL A 120 6.79 -3.96 8.65
CA VAL A 120 7.83 -3.54 7.70
C VAL A 120 7.19 -2.92 6.47
N GLN A 121 7.84 -1.89 5.93
CA GLN A 121 7.40 -1.25 4.70
C GLN A 121 8.55 -1.20 3.70
N LEU A 122 8.31 -1.72 2.50
CA LEU A 122 9.24 -1.69 1.39
C LEU A 122 8.64 -0.87 0.25
N ASN A 123 9.25 0.28 -0.06
CA ASN A 123 8.79 1.18 -1.10
C ASN A 123 9.83 1.31 -2.20
N LYS A 124 9.40 1.44 -3.46
CA LYS A 124 10.27 1.89 -4.54
C LYS A 124 9.86 3.29 -4.96
N ARG A 125 10.74 4.27 -4.78
CA ARG A 125 10.55 5.67 -5.17
C ARG A 125 11.69 6.09 -6.08
N GLU A 126 11.37 6.63 -7.25
CA GLU A 126 12.37 7.10 -8.23
C GLU A 126 13.47 6.06 -8.55
N GLY A 127 13.11 4.77 -8.58
CA GLY A 127 14.05 3.68 -8.83
C GLY A 127 14.80 3.17 -7.58
N VAL A 128 14.74 3.89 -6.46
CA VAL A 128 15.42 3.57 -5.20
C VAL A 128 14.49 2.81 -4.26
N TRP A 129 15.02 1.76 -3.62
CA TRP A 129 14.30 0.97 -2.62
C TRP A 129 14.51 1.53 -1.22
N TRP A 130 13.41 1.70 -0.49
CA TRP A 130 13.38 2.18 0.89
C TRP A 130 12.74 1.12 1.78
N LEU A 131 13.49 0.63 2.76
CA LEU A 131 13.00 -0.27 3.80
C LEU A 131 12.82 0.50 5.10
N THR A 132 11.59 0.60 5.57
CA THR A 132 11.25 1.18 6.88
C THR A 132 11.00 0.06 7.88
N ILE A 133 11.75 0.11 8.97
CA ILE A 133 11.66 -0.84 10.09
C ILE A 133 11.28 -0.03 11.32
N SER A 134 10.36 -0.56 12.12
CA SER A 134 10.01 0.00 13.43
C SER A 134 10.61 -0.88 14.53
N TYR A 135 10.94 -0.29 15.67
CA TYR A 135 11.36 -0.99 16.87
C TYR A 135 10.88 -0.21 18.07
N ASP A 136 10.59 -0.90 19.16
CA ASP A 136 10.26 -0.23 20.41
C ASP A 136 11.55 0.16 21.11
N ASP A 137 11.75 1.47 21.29
CA ASP A 137 12.77 1.95 22.21
C ASP A 137 12.20 1.91 23.62
N ARG A 138 12.73 1.02 24.48
CA ARG A 138 12.42 1.04 25.90
C ARG A 138 13.14 2.23 26.53
N ALA A 139 12.66 3.44 26.22
CA ALA A 139 13.04 4.64 26.95
C ALA A 139 12.73 4.39 28.43
N HIS A 140 13.74 4.63 29.27
CA HIS A 140 13.61 4.53 30.70
C HIS A 140 12.44 5.40 31.16
N SER A 141 11.49 4.83 31.89
CA SER A 141 10.64 5.63 32.76
C SER A 141 11.56 6.29 33.79
N SER A 142 11.97 7.53 33.51
CA SER A 142 12.56 8.38 34.54
C SER A 142 11.45 8.71 35.53
N THR A 143 11.34 7.88 36.56
CA THR A 143 10.74 8.28 37.83
C THR A 143 11.49 9.51 38.32
N GLY A 144 10.80 10.64 38.35
CA GLY A 144 11.37 11.93 38.72
C GLY A 144 10.30 13.00 38.76
N CYS A 145 9.26 12.80 39.57
CA CYS A 145 8.56 13.94 40.17
C CYS A 145 9.25 14.21 41.50
N VAL A 146 10.02 15.29 41.50
CA VAL A 146 10.40 16.02 42.72
C VAL A 146 9.19 16.85 43.10
N GLU A 147 8.68 16.65 44.31
CA GLU A 147 8.30 17.68 45.29
C GLU A 147 8.11 17.02 46.67
#